data_AF-X1C1I1-F1
#
_entry.id   AF-X1C1I1-F1
#
_cell.length_a   1.000
_cell.length_b   1.000
_cell.length_c   1.000
_cell.angle_alpha   90.00
_cell.angle_beta   90.00
_cell.angle_gamma   90.00
#
_symmetry.space_group_name_H-M   'P 1'
#
loop_
_entity.id
_entity.type
_entity.pdbx_description
1 polymer ?
#
loop_
_entity_poly.entity_id
_entity_poly.type
_entity_poly.pdbx_seq_one_letter_code
_entity_poly.pdbx_strand_id
1 'polypeptide(L)'
;MGSRGAPYIEKLHKGILKVSGYKIRLILKWIKITGGGPTLSGKDPTAHILFLKNEYPDIYEKAYKFLEPQDYINLKMTGKFAASTCSIHLH
;
A
#
# COMPACT_ATOMS: atom_id res chain seq x y z
N MET A 1 -5.73 -9.59 -8.77
CA MET A 1 -4.82 -9.00 -7.75
C MET A 1 -4.48 -10.02 -6.69
N GLY A 2 -3.21 -10.11 -6.29
CA GLY A 2 -2.79 -11.01 -5.22
C GLY A 2 -3.21 -10.50 -3.84
N SER A 3 -3.56 -11.40 -2.92
CA SER A 3 -4.02 -11.10 -1.55
C SER A 3 -2.95 -11.37 -0.47
N ARG A 4 -1.69 -11.58 -0.89
CA ARG A 4 -0.58 -11.94 0.00
C ARG A 4 -0.32 -10.92 1.12
N GLY A 5 -0.73 -9.67 0.92
CA GLY A 5 -0.61 -8.60 1.92
C GLY A 5 -1.67 -8.63 3.02
N ALA A 6 -2.74 -9.42 2.89
CA ALA A 6 -3.89 -9.40 3.80
C ALA A 6 -3.52 -9.67 5.27
N PRO A 7 -2.67 -10.67 5.60
CA PRO A 7 -2.30 -10.94 6.99
C PRO A 7 -1.60 -9.76 7.67
N TYR A 8 -0.83 -8.97 6.93
CA TYR A 8 -0.12 -7.80 7.47
C TYR A 8 -1.05 -6.62 7.69
N ILE A 9 -2.05 -6.42 6.83
CA ILE A 9 -3.11 -5.43 7.04
C ILE A 9 -3.95 -5.81 8.27
N GLU A 10 -4.33 -7.08 8.40
CA GLU A 10 -5.06 -7.56 9.57
C GLU A 10 -4.24 -7.36 10.85
N LYS A 11 -2.94 -7.68 10.82
CA LYS A 11 -1.98 -7.43 11.92
C LYS A 11 -1.91 -5.95 12.27
N LEU A 12 -1.87 -5.06 11.27
CA LEU A 12 -1.84 -3.60 11.46
C LEU A 12 -3.12 -3.09 12.17
N HIS A 13 -4.27 -3.65 11.84
CA HIS A 13 -5.55 -3.32 12.46
C HIS A 13 -5.87 -4.16 13.71
N LYS A 14 -4.92 -4.92 14.29
CA LYS A 14 -5.10 -5.55 15.61
C LYS A 14 -5.30 -4.51 16.72
N GLY A 15 -6.17 -4.83 17.68
CA GLY A 15 -6.54 -3.94 18.78
C GLY A 15 -7.98 -4.19 19.26
N ILE A 16 -8.32 -3.57 20.39
CA ILE A 16 -9.59 -3.79 21.10
C ILE A 16 -10.74 -3.00 20.45
N LEU A 17 -10.48 -1.73 20.07
CA LEU A 17 -11.48 -0.86 19.45
C LEU A 17 -11.40 -0.95 17.91
N LYS A 18 -12.29 -1.75 17.33
CA LYS A 18 -12.43 -1.91 15.88
C LYS A 18 -13.85 -1.64 15.41
N VAL A 19 -13.97 -1.14 14.18
CA VAL A 19 -15.24 -1.04 13.44
C VAL A 19 -15.00 -1.64 12.06
N SER A 20 -15.86 -2.57 11.64
CA SER A 20 -15.75 -3.26 10.34
C SER A 20 -14.37 -3.87 10.07
N GLY A 21 -13.72 -4.41 11.11
CA GLY A 21 -12.37 -4.99 11.03
C GLY A 21 -11.22 -3.98 11.10
N TYR A 22 -11.49 -2.68 11.06
CA TYR A 22 -10.49 -1.62 11.14
C TYR A 22 -10.34 -1.04 12.54
N LYS A 23 -9.10 -0.94 13.02
CA LYS A 23 -8.74 -0.12 14.19
C LYS A 23 -9.13 1.35 13.98
N ILE A 24 -10.06 1.86 14.80
CA ILE A 24 -10.73 3.17 14.62
C ILE A 24 -9.73 4.32 14.48
N ARG A 25 -8.80 4.45 15.44
CA ARG A 25 -7.80 5.54 15.43
C ARG A 25 -6.92 5.52 14.18
N LEU A 26 -6.63 4.32 13.66
CA LEU A 26 -5.80 4.18 12.48
C LEU A 26 -6.58 4.58 11.23
N ILE A 27 -7.78 4.01 11.02
CA ILE A 27 -8.56 4.30 9.82
C ILE A 27 -8.97 5.77 9.72
N LEU A 28 -9.31 6.43 10.84
CA LEU A 28 -9.59 7.87 10.86
C LEU A 28 -8.37 8.71 10.45
N LYS A 29 -7.17 8.29 10.86
CA LYS A 29 -5.92 8.96 10.44
C LYS A 29 -5.71 8.81 8.93
N TRP A 30 -5.93 7.61 8.38
CA TRP A 30 -5.80 7.36 6.94
C TRP A 30 -6.81 8.18 6.14
N ILE A 31 -8.10 8.13 6.48
CA ILE A 31 -9.14 8.91 5.81
C ILE A 31 -8.79 10.41 5.79
N LYS A 32 -8.28 10.95 6.91
CA LYS A 32 -7.87 12.36 6.99
C LYS A 32 -6.71 12.72 6.05
N ILE A 33 -5.75 11.81 5.83
CA ILE A 33 -4.52 12.10 5.08
C ILE A 33 -4.65 11.72 3.60
N THR A 34 -5.28 10.59 3.31
CA THR A 34 -5.33 9.98 1.97
C THR A 34 -6.74 9.91 1.38
N GLY A 35 -7.78 10.31 2.10
CA GLY A 35 -9.18 10.24 1.64
C GLY A 35 -9.79 8.82 1.71
N GLY A 36 -9.00 7.83 2.12
CA GLY A 36 -9.39 6.42 2.25
C GLY A 36 -8.31 5.64 3.01
N GLY A 37 -8.47 4.33 3.19
CA GLY A 37 -7.47 3.48 3.83
C GLY A 37 -7.31 2.15 3.11
N PRO A 38 -6.19 1.42 3.34
CA PRO A 38 -5.95 0.12 2.72
C PRO A 38 -7.08 -0.85 3.00
N THR A 39 -7.48 -1.64 2.02
CA THR A 39 -8.54 -2.63 2.22
C THR A 39 -8.03 -3.83 3.02
N LEU A 40 -8.94 -4.45 3.78
CA LEU A 40 -8.65 -5.72 4.47
C LEU A 40 -8.36 -6.89 3.49
N SER A 41 -8.69 -6.74 2.20
CA SER A 41 -8.44 -7.78 1.20
C SER A 41 -6.96 -8.00 0.88
N GLY A 42 -6.11 -7.05 1.25
CA GLY A 42 -4.67 -7.13 1.05
C GLY A 42 -4.23 -7.00 -0.41
N LYS A 43 -5.09 -6.42 -1.25
CA LYS A 43 -4.86 -6.29 -2.70
C LYS A 43 -4.27 -4.94 -3.09
N ASP A 44 -4.35 -3.95 -2.20
CA ASP A 44 -3.85 -2.61 -2.42
C ASP A 44 -2.31 -2.57 -2.45
N PRO A 45 -1.70 -1.58 -3.12
CA PRO A 45 -0.25 -1.41 -3.13
C PRO A 45 0.36 -1.35 -1.73
N THR A 46 -0.32 -0.68 -0.78
CA THR A 46 0.15 -0.60 0.62
C THR A 46 0.28 -2.00 1.25
N ALA A 47 -0.63 -2.92 0.95
CA ALA A 47 -0.59 -4.28 1.47
C ALA A 47 0.56 -5.09 0.85
N HIS A 48 0.84 -4.90 -0.44
CA HIS A 48 1.95 -5.58 -1.12
C HIS A 48 3.31 -5.04 -0.67
N ILE A 49 3.41 -3.74 -0.44
CA ILE A 49 4.60 -3.12 0.15
C ILE A 49 4.85 -3.65 1.56
N LEU A 50 3.79 -3.81 2.37
CA LEU A 50 3.90 -4.45 3.69
C LEU A 50 4.31 -5.92 3.58
N PHE A 51 3.79 -6.67 2.63
CA PHE A 51 4.22 -8.05 2.37
C PHE A 51 5.71 -8.12 2.04
N LEU A 52 6.20 -7.28 1.11
CA LEU A 52 7.63 -7.22 0.77
C LEU A 52 8.49 -6.88 1.98
N LYS A 53 8.04 -5.93 2.80
CA LYS A 53 8.77 -5.53 4.01
C LYS A 53 8.94 -6.68 5.02
N ASN A 54 7.96 -7.56 5.12
CA ASN A 54 7.99 -8.65 6.11
C ASN A 54 8.62 -9.93 5.56
N GLU A 55 8.33 -10.29 4.30
CA GLU A 55 8.78 -11.57 3.72
C GLU A 55 10.06 -11.46 2.91
N TYR A 56 10.37 -10.27 2.37
CA TYR A 56 11.55 -10.02 1.55
C TYR A 56 12.25 -8.72 1.98
N PRO A 57 12.68 -8.59 3.25
CA PRO A 57 13.25 -7.36 3.78
C PRO A 57 14.48 -6.89 2.97
N ASP A 58 15.33 -7.81 2.51
CA ASP A 58 16.51 -7.47 1.70
C ASP A 58 16.14 -6.80 0.37
N ILE A 59 15.02 -7.19 -0.24
CA ILE A 59 14.51 -6.58 -1.48
C ILE A 59 13.88 -5.23 -1.15
N TYR A 60 13.12 -5.15 -0.06
CA TYR A 60 12.49 -3.91 0.40
C TYR A 60 13.52 -2.82 0.68
N GLU A 61 14.61 -3.14 1.38
CA GLU A 61 15.67 -2.18 1.71
C GLU A 61 16.49 -1.74 0.47
N LYS A 62 16.64 -2.62 -0.53
CA LYS A 62 17.30 -2.28 -1.81
C LYS A 62 16.39 -1.51 -2.77
N ALA A 63 15.08 -1.48 -2.52
CA ALA A 63 14.13 -0.84 -3.42
C ALA A 63 14.28 0.69 -3.36
N TYR A 64 14.71 1.30 -4.47
CA TYR A 64 14.81 2.76 -4.55
C TYR A 64 13.45 3.46 -4.59
N LYS A 65 12.48 2.91 -5.34
CA LYS A 65 11.11 3.43 -5.50
C LYS A 65 10.11 2.29 -5.71
N PHE A 66 8.89 2.48 -5.21
CA PHE A 66 7.72 1.69 -5.60
C PHE A 66 6.92 2.50 -6.61
N LEU A 67 6.61 1.90 -7.76
CA LEU A 67 5.94 2.55 -8.88
C LEU A 67 4.73 1.73 -9.28
N GLU A 68 3.68 2.42 -9.69
CA GLU A 68 2.58 1.78 -10.40
C GLU A 68 3.02 1.34 -11.80
N PRO A 69 2.34 0.36 -12.42
CA PRO A 69 2.73 -0.16 -13.74
C PRO A 69 2.89 0.94 -14.80
N GLN A 70 2.00 1.92 -14.82
CA GLN A 70 2.09 3.05 -15.75
C GLN A 70 3.29 3.97 -15.47
N ASP A 71 3.62 4.20 -14.20
CA ASP A 71 4.75 5.02 -13.79
C ASP A 71 6.08 4.33 -14.13
N TYR A 72 6.12 3.00 -14.04
CA TYR A 72 7.24 2.20 -14.52
C TYR A 72 7.42 2.29 -16.04
N ILE A 73 6.34 2.22 -16.81
CA ILE A 73 6.39 2.41 -18.26
C ILE A 73 6.93 3.80 -18.60
N ASN A 74 6.44 4.84 -17.92
CA ASN A 74 6.92 6.22 -18.09
C ASN A 74 8.42 6.33 -17.80
N LEU A 75 8.91 5.71 -16.72
CA LEU A 75 10.34 5.65 -16.42
C LEU A 75 11.13 4.98 -17.54
N LYS A 76 10.66 3.85 -18.07
CA LYS A 76 11.35 3.13 -19.15
C LYS A 76 11.41 3.92 -20.44
N MET A 77 10.38 4.72 -20.75
CA MET A 77 10.32 5.53 -21.96
C MET A 77 11.08 6.86 -21.85
N THR A 78 11.09 7.47 -20.66
CA THR A 78 11.55 8.86 -20.47
C THR A 78 12.80 8.99 -19.61
N GLY A 79 13.20 7.93 -18.90
CA GLY A 79 14.26 7.98 -17.89
C GLY A 79 13.90 8.75 -16.63
N LYS A 80 12.64 9.21 -16.48
CA LYS A 80 12.19 10.04 -15.36
C LYS A 80 11.28 9.26 -14.43
N PHE A 81 11.52 9.37 -13.13
CA PHE A 81 10.59 8.90 -12.10
C PHE A 81 9.48 9.94 -11.93
N ALA A 82 8.26 9.60 -12.31
CA ALA A 82 7.09 10.46 -12.18
C ALA A 82 5.86 9.63 -11.83
N ALA A 83 4.97 10.19 -11.02
CA ALA A 83 3.66 9.66 -10.71
C ALA A 83 2.63 10.77 -10.83
N SER A 84 1.42 10.42 -11.26
CA SER A 84 0.30 11.35 -11.36
C SER A 84 -0.63 11.20 -10.16
N THR A 85 -1.45 12.21 -9.88
CA THR A 85 -2.50 12.09 -8.84
C THR A 85 -3.49 10.97 -9.19
N CYS A 86 -3.80 10.80 -10.47
CA CYS A 86 -4.67 9.75 -10.97
C CYS A 86 -4.08 8.34 -10.72
N SER A 87 -2.77 8.17 -10.99
CA SER A 87 -2.09 6.87 -10.80
C SER A 87 -2.06 6.43 -9.34
N ILE A 88 -1.95 7.37 -8.41
CA ILE A 88 -1.89 7.12 -6.96
C ILE A 88 -3.27 7.03 -6.29
N HIS A 89 -4.31 7.60 -6.90
CA HIS A 89 -5.66 7.63 -6.29
C HIS A 89 -6.52 6.41 -6.67
N LEU A 90 -6.31 5.82 -7.85
CA LEU A 90 -7.09 4.69 -8.38
C LEU A 90 -6.59 3.33 -7.89
N HIS A 91 -6.52 3.13 -6.57
CA HIS A 91 -6.15 1.86 -5.94
C HIS A 91 -7.34 1.09 -5.40
#